data_AF-A0A7W0NME3-F1
#
_entry.id   AF-A0A7W0NME3-F1
#
_cell.length_a   1.000
_cell.length_b   1.000
_cell.length_c   1.000
_cell.angle_alpha   90.00
_cell.angle_beta   90.00
_cell.angle_gamma   90.00
#
_symmetry.space_group_name_H-M   'P 1'
#
loop_
_entity.id
_entity.type
_entity.pdbx_description
1 polymer ?
#
loop_
_entity_poly.entity_id
_entity_poly.type
_entity_poly.pdbx_seq_one_letter_code
_entity_poly.pdbx_strand_id
1 'polypeptide(L)'
;MKRLTAALALACALTFAATASAVDFGANDDTGKYAADGGATFFSQMADTGLKQNVMTVRWTPGTTDIPERAFLDGAVPAAVAAGIKPVFAVYPYPPRQIEDGTATAAGFADWLHAVAEAYPQVTTYIVGNEPNLNTFWRPQGDGTGTILSGATFGPFLAAGYDALKAVSPGITVLGVGSSPRGDRAPGAADKTSPVHFLDALGDWYRASNRQTPLMDGYSFHPYPNPSDFSVPFSFTYGWPNASVQELHRIKQALWDAFNGTPQATTVSGLKLHLDEVGWQVAADPSRGYTGSENVKVTSEETQAAIYDQLIRYVVCDPTVAQLNFFGYWDERVLEGWQSALRRVDGSERASNAAVKVAIAATGGQCQGATRPWTPLTKPDGAAVRFDGFTNVKSQRRAFGFTPTAAEDVIVKAGLVPASTPVARIPALLDDAGSFDANRKPPLKVTATPRAGAQVLAVVLAAKLNPNRIAVFTSPAFRPTDAAAAAKAKAKAAAKKRANAKAKAKR
;
A
#
# COMPACT_ATOMS: atom_id res chain seq x y z
N MET A 1 -4.56 36.41 -60.49
CA MET A 1 -4.09 37.10 -59.26
C MET A 1 -5.19 37.02 -58.21
N LYS A 2 -5.07 36.12 -57.22
CA LYS A 2 -5.82 36.13 -55.95
C LYS A 2 -5.03 35.26 -54.97
N ARG A 3 -4.42 35.90 -53.98
CA ARG A 3 -3.61 35.27 -52.92
C ARG A 3 -4.57 34.64 -51.91
N LEU A 4 -4.40 33.34 -51.63
CA LEU A 4 -5.06 32.65 -50.53
C LEU A 4 -4.11 32.68 -49.33
N THR A 5 -4.44 33.49 -48.34
CA THR A 5 -3.82 33.53 -47.01
C THR A 5 -4.44 32.42 -46.15
N ALA A 6 -3.62 31.45 -45.75
CA ALA A 6 -3.99 30.45 -44.75
C ALA A 6 -3.87 31.06 -43.35
N ALA A 7 -4.96 31.08 -42.59
CA ALA A 7 -4.97 31.44 -41.18
C ALA A 7 -4.68 30.20 -40.33
N LEU A 8 -3.55 30.21 -39.61
CA LEU A 8 -3.16 29.18 -38.66
C LEU A 8 -3.86 29.47 -37.31
N ALA A 9 -4.82 28.64 -36.93
CA ALA A 9 -5.45 28.71 -35.61
C ALA A 9 -4.50 28.07 -34.57
N LEU A 10 -3.88 28.93 -33.74
CA LEU A 10 -3.07 28.51 -32.61
C LEU A 10 -4.01 28.11 -31.45
N ALA A 11 -4.24 26.81 -31.27
CA ALA A 11 -4.93 26.30 -30.10
C ALA A 11 -3.97 26.39 -28.89
N CYS A 12 -4.12 27.43 -28.06
CA CYS A 12 -3.51 27.47 -26.74
C CYS A 12 -4.14 26.38 -25.87
N ALA A 13 -3.40 25.28 -25.68
CA ALA A 13 -3.68 24.31 -24.63
C ALA A 13 -3.48 25.00 -23.27
N LEU A 14 -4.56 25.51 -22.69
CA LEU A 14 -4.61 25.88 -21.28
C LEU A 14 -4.51 24.59 -20.46
N THR A 15 -3.29 24.22 -20.08
CA THR A 15 -3.09 23.26 -18.99
C THR A 15 -3.54 23.96 -17.70
N PHE A 16 -4.77 23.70 -17.27
CA PHE A 16 -5.16 23.96 -15.89
C PHE A 16 -4.24 23.11 -15.02
N ALA A 17 -3.25 23.73 -14.38
CA ALA A 17 -2.55 23.12 -13.28
C ALA A 17 -3.61 22.88 -12.19
N ALA A 18 -4.12 21.65 -12.10
CA ALA A 18 -5.00 21.26 -11.01
C ALA A 18 -4.23 21.48 -9.71
N THR A 19 -4.55 22.56 -8.99
CA THR A 19 -4.04 22.76 -7.64
C THR A 19 -4.54 21.58 -6.82
N ALA A 20 -3.61 20.80 -6.26
CA ALA A 20 -3.99 19.72 -5.36
C ALA A 20 -4.86 20.31 -4.23
N SER A 21 -5.98 19.63 -3.93
CA SER A 21 -6.82 20.00 -2.79
C SER A 21 -5.99 19.91 -1.51
N ALA A 22 -6.26 20.80 -0.56
CA ALA A 22 -5.59 20.76 0.74
C ALA A 22 -5.89 19.41 1.41
N VAL A 23 -4.90 18.86 2.10
CA VAL A 23 -5.09 17.69 2.98
C VAL A 23 -5.94 18.12 4.16
N ASP A 24 -7.00 17.36 4.44
CA ASP A 24 -7.78 17.51 5.66
C ASP A 24 -7.18 16.66 6.79
N PHE A 25 -7.23 17.20 8.01
CA PHE A 25 -6.73 16.53 9.21
C PHE A 25 -7.88 16.20 10.14
N GLY A 26 -7.85 15.02 10.77
CA GLY A 26 -8.89 14.57 11.69
C GLY A 26 -8.37 13.59 12.74
N ALA A 27 -9.29 12.92 13.40
CA ALA A 27 -9.01 11.78 14.26
C ALA A 27 -9.99 10.64 13.99
N ASN A 28 -9.55 9.42 14.24
CA ASN A 28 -10.41 8.25 14.37
C ASN A 28 -10.46 7.90 15.87
N ASP A 29 -11.61 8.17 16.49
CA ASP A 29 -11.81 8.10 17.93
C ASP A 29 -13.31 8.11 18.29
N ASP A 30 -13.73 7.15 19.11
CA ASP A 30 -15.09 6.99 19.60
C ASP A 30 -15.34 7.69 20.96
N THR A 31 -14.32 8.31 21.58
CA THR A 31 -14.44 8.97 22.89
C THR A 31 -15.54 10.03 22.88
N GLY A 32 -15.59 10.87 21.83
CA GLY A 32 -16.66 11.86 21.65
C GLY A 32 -18.04 11.21 21.50
N LYS A 33 -18.14 10.03 20.86
CA LYS A 33 -19.38 9.29 20.69
C LYS A 33 -19.99 8.88 22.03
N TYR A 34 -19.15 8.44 22.97
CA TYR A 34 -19.60 7.93 24.27
C TYR A 34 -19.58 8.97 25.40
N ALA A 35 -19.16 10.21 25.13
CA ALA A 35 -19.11 11.25 26.15
C ALA A 35 -20.52 11.66 26.61
N ALA A 36 -20.67 11.94 27.91
CA ALA A 36 -21.96 12.26 28.51
C ALA A 36 -22.61 13.56 27.98
N ASP A 37 -21.79 14.48 27.46
CA ASP A 37 -22.22 15.72 26.81
C ASP A 37 -22.48 15.55 25.30
N GLY A 38 -22.57 14.31 24.82
CA GLY A 38 -22.66 13.99 23.39
C GLY A 38 -21.38 14.32 22.61
N GLY A 39 -20.24 14.52 23.30
CA GLY A 39 -18.97 14.84 22.68
C GLY A 39 -18.74 16.33 22.41
N ALA A 40 -19.63 17.21 22.88
CA ALA A 40 -19.52 18.66 22.63
C ALA A 40 -18.14 19.23 23.01
N THR A 41 -17.63 18.88 24.20
CA THR A 41 -16.28 19.29 24.64
C THR A 41 -15.20 18.69 23.77
N PHE A 42 -15.33 17.40 23.44
CA PHE A 42 -14.38 16.65 22.64
C PHE A 42 -14.23 17.24 21.23
N PHE A 43 -15.35 17.50 20.53
CA PHE A 43 -15.33 18.04 19.18
C PHE A 43 -14.88 19.51 19.13
N SER A 44 -15.23 20.32 20.15
CA SER A 44 -14.69 21.68 20.26
C SER A 44 -13.17 21.68 20.38
N GLN A 45 -12.62 20.79 21.22
CA GLN A 45 -11.17 20.66 21.37
C GLN A 45 -10.49 20.22 20.07
N MET A 46 -11.09 19.27 19.33
CA MET A 46 -10.59 18.87 18.02
C MET A 46 -10.51 20.07 17.05
N ALA A 47 -11.59 20.87 17.00
CA ALA A 47 -11.63 22.08 16.18
C ALA A 47 -10.57 23.09 16.60
N ASP A 48 -10.34 23.28 17.91
CA ASP A 48 -9.29 24.14 18.44
C ASP A 48 -7.87 23.68 18.07
N THR A 49 -7.66 22.38 17.89
CA THR A 49 -6.41 21.80 17.37
C THR A 49 -6.27 22.04 15.85
N GLY A 50 -7.35 22.37 15.14
CA GLY A 50 -7.38 22.54 13.68
C GLY A 50 -7.80 21.27 12.92
N LEU A 51 -8.33 20.27 13.64
CA LEU A 51 -8.91 19.08 13.02
C LEU A 51 -10.30 19.42 12.47
N LYS A 52 -10.70 18.73 11.41
CA LYS A 52 -11.92 19.01 10.64
C LYS A 52 -12.89 17.84 10.56
N GLN A 53 -12.50 16.66 11.04
CA GLN A 53 -13.35 15.48 10.98
C GLN A 53 -13.05 14.49 12.10
N ASN A 54 -14.06 13.69 12.44
CA ASN A 54 -13.95 12.58 13.35
C ASN A 54 -14.55 11.32 12.74
N VAL A 55 -13.80 10.22 12.76
CA VAL A 55 -14.30 8.90 12.39
C VAL A 55 -14.88 8.23 13.62
N MET A 56 -16.14 7.80 13.51
CA MET A 56 -16.86 7.04 14.52
C MET A 56 -17.15 5.63 14.00
N THR A 57 -16.90 4.64 14.83
CA THR A 57 -17.15 3.23 14.48
C THR A 57 -18.63 2.90 14.62
N VAL A 58 -19.19 2.24 13.60
CA VAL A 58 -20.56 1.71 13.58
C VAL A 58 -20.53 0.28 13.01
N ARG A 59 -20.63 -0.72 13.89
CA ARG A 59 -20.46 -2.13 13.53
C ARG A 59 -21.79 -2.78 13.18
N TRP A 60 -21.95 -3.24 11.95
CA TRP A 60 -23.15 -3.99 11.57
C TRP A 60 -23.15 -5.36 12.21
N THR A 61 -24.27 -5.72 12.85
CA THR A 61 -24.54 -7.10 13.28
C THR A 61 -25.29 -7.82 12.16
N PRO A 62 -24.70 -8.83 11.51
CA PRO A 62 -25.38 -9.64 10.49
C PRO A 62 -26.77 -10.13 10.90
N GLY A 63 -27.73 -9.94 9.99
CA GLY A 63 -29.11 -10.38 10.17
C GLY A 63 -30.05 -9.37 10.83
N THR A 64 -29.57 -8.18 11.21
CA THR A 64 -30.41 -7.06 11.68
C THR A 64 -30.25 -5.81 10.80
N THR A 65 -31.30 -4.98 10.75
CA THR A 65 -31.28 -3.62 10.18
C THR A 65 -31.12 -2.55 11.26
N ASP A 66 -31.01 -2.93 12.54
CA ASP A 66 -30.83 -2.00 13.64
C ASP A 66 -29.52 -1.24 13.51
N ILE A 67 -29.55 0.04 13.87
CA ILE A 67 -28.34 0.85 13.99
C ILE A 67 -27.84 0.68 15.42
N PRO A 68 -26.70 -0.01 15.64
CA PRO A 68 -26.15 -0.17 16.97
C PRO A 68 -25.77 1.18 17.56
N GLU A 69 -25.86 1.30 18.89
CA GLU A 69 -25.43 2.49 19.63
C GLU A 69 -26.12 3.80 19.17
N ARG A 70 -27.30 3.69 18.54
CA ARG A 70 -28.04 4.83 17.98
C ARG A 70 -28.20 6.00 18.94
N ALA A 71 -28.52 5.76 20.22
CA ALA A 71 -28.67 6.84 21.19
C ALA A 71 -27.38 7.67 21.38
N PHE A 72 -26.20 7.06 21.27
CA PHE A 72 -24.93 7.77 21.30
C PHE A 72 -24.70 8.57 20.01
N LEU A 73 -24.97 7.96 18.86
CA LEU A 73 -24.85 8.61 17.54
C LEU A 73 -25.81 9.81 17.39
N ASP A 74 -27.04 9.70 17.89
CA ASP A 74 -28.05 10.76 17.88
C ASP A 74 -27.60 12.01 18.67
N GLY A 75 -26.73 11.84 19.68
CA GLY A 75 -26.08 12.94 20.39
C GLY A 75 -24.80 13.44 19.71
N ALA A 76 -23.95 12.50 19.28
CA ALA A 76 -22.60 12.82 18.79
C ALA A 76 -22.57 13.46 17.40
N VAL A 77 -23.41 13.00 16.46
CA VAL A 77 -23.43 13.53 15.09
C VAL A 77 -23.79 15.02 15.07
N PRO A 78 -24.88 15.49 15.72
CA PRO A 78 -25.18 16.92 15.78
C PRO A 78 -24.11 17.74 16.51
N ALA A 79 -23.52 17.20 17.58
CA ALA A 79 -22.46 17.88 18.34
C ALA A 79 -21.20 18.09 17.49
N ALA A 80 -20.78 17.07 16.72
CA ALA A 80 -19.67 17.18 15.78
C ALA A 80 -19.93 18.28 14.74
N VAL A 81 -21.12 18.26 14.11
CA VAL A 81 -21.51 19.25 13.10
C VAL A 81 -21.53 20.67 13.69
N ALA A 82 -22.07 20.85 14.90
CA ALA A 82 -22.11 22.14 15.59
C ALA A 82 -20.71 22.70 15.90
N ALA A 83 -19.73 21.83 16.14
CA ALA A 83 -18.32 22.19 16.33
C ALA A 83 -17.55 22.40 15.01
N GLY A 84 -18.20 22.24 13.85
CA GLY A 84 -17.53 22.30 12.55
C GLY A 84 -16.69 21.06 12.22
N ILE A 85 -16.91 19.95 12.93
CA ILE A 85 -16.26 18.66 12.70
C ILE A 85 -17.17 17.81 11.80
N LYS A 86 -16.65 17.41 10.64
CA LYS A 86 -17.34 16.49 9.73
C LYS A 86 -17.40 15.08 10.37
N PRO A 87 -18.58 14.54 10.66
CA PRO A 87 -18.69 13.16 11.11
C PRO A 87 -18.44 12.20 9.93
N VAL A 88 -17.65 11.16 10.18
CA VAL A 88 -17.36 10.07 9.23
C VAL A 88 -17.72 8.76 9.93
N PHE A 89 -18.40 7.84 9.24
CA PHE A 89 -18.70 6.53 9.81
C PHE A 89 -17.78 5.45 9.23
N ALA A 90 -17.07 4.73 10.10
CA ALA A 90 -16.42 3.47 9.76
C ALA A 90 -17.40 2.32 9.98
N VAL A 91 -17.78 1.65 8.90
CA VAL A 91 -18.89 0.70 8.82
C VAL A 91 -18.42 -0.65 8.31
N TYR A 92 -18.66 -1.71 9.09
CA TYR A 92 -18.25 -3.06 8.72
C TYR A 92 -19.04 -4.14 9.46
N PRO A 93 -19.17 -5.37 8.88
CA PRO A 93 -19.78 -6.51 9.56
C PRO A 93 -18.97 -6.97 10.78
N TYR A 94 -19.65 -7.32 11.86
CA TYR A 94 -19.03 -7.89 13.06
C TYR A 94 -20.01 -8.81 13.81
N PRO A 95 -19.57 -9.97 14.36
CA PRO A 95 -18.20 -10.50 14.39
C PRO A 95 -17.78 -11.15 13.05
N PRO A 96 -16.46 -11.19 12.74
CA PRO A 96 -15.94 -11.71 11.47
C PRO A 96 -16.28 -13.19 11.22
N ARG A 97 -16.58 -13.96 12.27
CA ARG A 97 -17.00 -15.36 12.15
C ARG A 97 -18.27 -15.51 11.31
N GLN A 98 -19.16 -14.52 11.34
CA GLN A 98 -20.41 -14.56 10.57
C GLN A 98 -20.18 -14.37 9.06
N ILE A 99 -19.03 -13.81 8.67
CA ILE A 99 -18.61 -13.77 7.27
C ILE A 99 -18.15 -15.17 6.83
N GLU A 100 -17.35 -15.83 7.67
CA GLU A 100 -16.80 -17.16 7.41
C GLU A 100 -17.88 -18.26 7.35
N ASP A 101 -18.91 -18.19 8.19
CA ASP A 101 -20.03 -19.14 8.19
C ASP A 101 -21.14 -18.78 7.17
N GLY A 102 -21.02 -17.63 6.50
CA GLY A 102 -21.93 -17.18 5.45
C GLY A 102 -23.24 -16.55 5.93
N THR A 103 -23.40 -16.30 7.22
CA THR A 103 -24.59 -15.61 7.77
C THR A 103 -24.58 -14.10 7.50
N ALA A 104 -23.40 -13.49 7.42
CA ALA A 104 -23.21 -12.16 6.87
C ALA A 104 -23.29 -12.23 5.34
N THR A 105 -24.19 -11.45 4.74
CA THR A 105 -24.35 -11.37 3.28
C THR A 105 -24.14 -9.94 2.81
N ALA A 106 -23.61 -9.77 1.60
CA ALA A 106 -23.41 -8.46 1.00
C ALA A 106 -24.74 -7.68 0.84
N ALA A 107 -25.84 -8.37 0.52
CA ALA A 107 -27.17 -7.77 0.41
C ALA A 107 -27.66 -7.23 1.75
N GLY A 108 -27.59 -8.04 2.83
CA GLY A 108 -28.01 -7.58 4.16
C GLY A 108 -27.17 -6.41 4.67
N PHE A 109 -25.86 -6.39 4.36
CA PHE A 109 -24.99 -5.26 4.70
C PHE A 109 -25.37 -4.00 3.91
N ALA A 110 -25.72 -4.13 2.64
CA ALA A 110 -26.16 -3.02 1.80
C ALA A 110 -27.50 -2.43 2.28
N ASP A 111 -28.48 -3.26 2.61
CA ASP A 111 -29.77 -2.83 3.16
C ASP A 111 -29.57 -2.05 4.47
N TRP A 112 -28.67 -2.53 5.33
CA TRP A 112 -28.32 -1.84 6.57
C TRP A 112 -27.61 -0.50 6.31
N LEU A 113 -26.65 -0.45 5.38
CA LEU A 113 -25.96 0.79 5.03
C LEU A 113 -26.90 1.84 4.46
N HIS A 114 -27.87 1.43 3.64
CA HIS A 114 -28.94 2.31 3.15
C HIS A 114 -29.70 2.94 4.32
N ALA A 115 -30.16 2.11 5.27
CA ALA A 115 -30.89 2.60 6.45
C ALA A 115 -30.05 3.53 7.33
N VAL A 116 -28.75 3.25 7.51
CA VAL A 116 -27.82 4.13 8.24
C VAL A 116 -27.68 5.48 7.53
N ALA A 117 -27.54 5.50 6.21
CA ALA A 117 -27.39 6.74 5.44
C ALA A 117 -28.68 7.57 5.41
N GLU A 118 -29.86 6.96 5.40
CA GLU A 118 -31.12 7.67 5.56
C GLU A 118 -31.29 8.25 6.97
N ALA A 119 -30.83 7.55 8.00
CA ALA A 119 -30.95 8.00 9.39
C ALA A 119 -30.02 9.18 9.74
N TYR A 120 -28.85 9.27 9.10
CA TYR A 120 -27.85 10.32 9.36
C TYR A 120 -27.44 11.08 8.09
N PRO A 121 -28.34 11.88 7.50
CA PRO A 121 -28.04 12.61 6.26
C PRO A 121 -26.90 13.64 6.40
N GLN A 122 -26.49 13.99 7.63
CA GLN A 122 -25.32 14.83 7.92
C GLN A 122 -23.99 14.10 7.70
N VAL A 123 -24.00 12.77 7.69
CA VAL A 123 -22.81 11.94 7.46
C VAL A 123 -22.70 11.67 5.97
N THR A 124 -21.77 12.35 5.30
CA THR A 124 -21.60 12.24 3.85
C THR A 124 -20.34 11.47 3.46
N THR A 125 -19.62 10.88 4.42
CA THR A 125 -18.42 10.08 4.18
C THR A 125 -18.50 8.79 5.00
N TYR A 126 -18.30 7.66 4.32
CA TYR A 126 -18.32 6.32 4.92
C TYR A 126 -17.03 5.59 4.59
N ILE A 127 -16.41 4.98 5.59
CA ILE A 127 -15.32 4.02 5.40
C ILE A 127 -15.95 2.63 5.45
N VAL A 128 -16.03 1.96 4.31
CA VAL A 128 -16.62 0.63 4.18
C VAL A 128 -15.53 -0.43 4.36
N GLY A 129 -15.68 -1.22 5.42
CA GLY A 129 -14.67 -2.17 5.89
C GLY A 129 -13.80 -1.59 7.02
N ASN A 130 -13.17 -2.48 7.76
CA ASN A 130 -12.08 -2.17 8.67
C ASN A 130 -11.07 -3.30 8.60
N GLU A 131 -9.84 -2.97 8.23
CA GLU A 131 -8.72 -3.89 8.02
C GLU A 131 -9.12 -5.30 7.55
N PRO A 132 -9.85 -5.46 6.42
CA PRO A 132 -10.29 -6.79 5.98
C PRO A 132 -9.14 -7.67 5.48
N ASN A 133 -7.91 -7.17 5.51
CA ASN A 133 -6.70 -7.96 5.39
C ASN A 133 -6.22 -8.56 6.74
N LEU A 134 -6.96 -8.38 7.83
CA LEU A 134 -6.71 -9.03 9.13
C LEU A 134 -7.87 -9.94 9.53
N ASN A 135 -7.53 -11.10 10.10
CA ASN A 135 -8.46 -12.08 10.63
C ASN A 135 -9.39 -11.54 11.75
N THR A 136 -8.97 -10.49 12.46
CA THR A 136 -9.76 -9.80 13.49
C THR A 136 -11.04 -9.18 12.94
N PHE A 137 -11.05 -8.78 11.66
CA PHE A 137 -12.16 -8.06 11.06
C PHE A 137 -12.76 -8.77 9.84
N TRP A 138 -12.02 -9.67 9.22
CA TRP A 138 -12.50 -10.41 8.06
C TRP A 138 -11.97 -11.83 8.02
N ARG A 139 -12.85 -12.80 7.81
CA ARG A 139 -12.49 -14.22 7.69
C ARG A 139 -13.30 -14.88 6.58
N PRO A 140 -12.71 -15.84 5.85
CA PRO A 140 -11.32 -16.32 5.95
C PRO A 140 -10.30 -15.37 5.29
N GLN A 141 -9.03 -15.54 5.63
CA GLN A 141 -7.92 -14.74 5.06
C GLN A 141 -7.22 -15.48 3.92
N GLY A 142 -6.90 -16.75 4.14
CA GLY A 142 -6.42 -17.67 3.10
C GLY A 142 -7.14 -19.00 3.12
N ASP A 143 -6.69 -19.94 2.30
CA ASP A 143 -7.17 -21.32 2.28
C ASP A 143 -6.25 -22.30 3.04
N GLY A 144 -5.11 -21.82 3.57
CA GLY A 144 -4.09 -22.66 4.21
C GLY A 144 -3.11 -23.34 3.23
N THR A 145 -3.29 -23.19 1.92
CA THR A 145 -2.40 -23.70 0.87
C THR A 145 -1.66 -22.58 0.11
N GLY A 146 -1.95 -21.33 0.46
CA GLY A 146 -1.30 -20.12 -0.07
C GLY A 146 -2.21 -19.28 -0.95
N THR A 147 -3.47 -19.68 -1.17
CA THR A 147 -4.47 -18.85 -1.84
C THR A 147 -5.01 -17.83 -0.86
N ILE A 148 -5.08 -16.57 -1.29
CA ILE A 148 -5.69 -15.48 -0.52
C ILE A 148 -7.18 -15.42 -0.85
N LEU A 149 -8.02 -15.41 0.18
CA LEU A 149 -9.49 -15.39 0.06
C LEU A 149 -10.12 -14.06 0.50
N SER A 150 -9.42 -13.29 1.34
CA SER A 150 -9.95 -12.05 1.93
C SER A 150 -10.38 -11.03 0.88
N GLY A 151 -9.55 -10.74 -0.13
CA GLY A 151 -9.90 -9.79 -1.19
C GLY A 151 -11.14 -10.19 -1.99
N ALA A 152 -11.23 -11.47 -2.39
CA ALA A 152 -12.34 -11.98 -3.19
C ALA A 152 -13.66 -12.11 -2.41
N THR A 153 -13.58 -12.35 -1.09
CA THR A 153 -14.77 -12.44 -0.23
C THR A 153 -15.22 -11.06 0.26
N PHE A 154 -14.31 -10.09 0.41
CA PHE A 154 -14.61 -8.71 0.77
C PHE A 154 -15.22 -7.90 -0.38
N GLY A 155 -14.74 -8.11 -1.61
CA GLY A 155 -15.18 -7.38 -2.80
C GLY A 155 -16.70 -7.23 -2.95
N PRO A 156 -17.51 -8.31 -2.81
CA PRO A 156 -18.97 -8.23 -2.88
C PRO A 156 -19.60 -7.28 -1.86
N PHE A 157 -19.08 -7.22 -0.62
CA PHE A 157 -19.60 -6.33 0.42
C PHE A 157 -19.26 -4.88 0.14
N LEU A 158 -18.03 -4.60 -0.32
CA LEU A 158 -17.63 -3.26 -0.72
C LEU A 158 -18.46 -2.76 -1.91
N ALA A 159 -18.68 -3.60 -2.92
CA ALA A 159 -19.51 -3.26 -4.07
C ALA A 159 -20.97 -2.97 -3.69
N ALA A 160 -21.57 -3.83 -2.87
CA ALA A 160 -22.95 -3.66 -2.43
C ALA A 160 -23.11 -2.43 -1.51
N GLY A 161 -22.14 -2.18 -0.62
CA GLY A 161 -22.11 -0.99 0.20
C GLY A 161 -21.94 0.30 -0.60
N TYR A 162 -21.08 0.30 -1.63
CA TYR A 162 -20.95 1.42 -2.56
C TYR A 162 -22.28 1.74 -3.24
N ASP A 163 -22.95 0.73 -3.80
CA ASP A 163 -24.20 0.90 -4.52
C ASP A 163 -25.32 1.40 -3.60
N ALA A 164 -25.47 0.83 -2.40
CA ALA A 164 -26.48 1.25 -1.43
C ALA A 164 -26.29 2.71 -0.99
N LEU A 165 -25.06 3.09 -0.63
CA LEU A 165 -24.77 4.47 -0.22
C LEU A 165 -25.00 5.46 -1.37
N LYS A 166 -24.60 5.11 -2.60
CA LYS A 166 -24.83 5.95 -3.78
C LYS A 166 -26.30 6.04 -4.18
N ALA A 167 -27.10 5.03 -3.89
CA ALA A 167 -28.54 5.05 -4.12
C ALA A 167 -29.27 6.05 -3.22
N VAL A 168 -28.81 6.21 -1.96
CA VAL A 168 -29.31 7.26 -1.06
C VAL A 168 -28.91 8.65 -1.56
N SER A 169 -27.63 8.83 -1.91
CA SER A 169 -27.17 10.08 -2.53
C SER A 169 -25.88 9.86 -3.32
N PRO A 170 -25.81 10.30 -4.59
CA PRO A 170 -24.58 10.21 -5.38
C PRO A 170 -23.44 11.06 -4.80
N GLY A 171 -23.76 12.03 -3.94
CA GLY A 171 -22.79 12.90 -3.24
C GLY A 171 -22.13 12.26 -2.01
N ILE A 172 -22.61 11.11 -1.53
CA ILE A 172 -21.94 10.39 -0.44
C ILE A 172 -20.57 9.90 -0.94
N THR A 173 -19.51 10.18 -0.19
CA THR A 173 -18.15 9.69 -0.46
C THR A 173 -17.96 8.32 0.19
N VAL A 174 -17.65 7.30 -0.60
CA VAL A 174 -17.38 5.95 -0.13
C VAL A 174 -15.87 5.70 -0.15
N LEU A 175 -15.28 5.54 1.02
CA LEU A 175 -13.88 5.16 1.20
C LEU A 175 -13.82 3.65 1.43
N GLY A 176 -13.15 2.92 0.54
CA GLY A 176 -12.73 1.54 0.81
C GLY A 176 -11.23 1.57 1.01
N VAL A 177 -10.56 0.79 1.82
CA VAL A 177 -10.99 -0.44 2.48
C VAL A 177 -10.73 -0.37 3.98
N GLY A 178 -9.95 0.63 4.43
CA GLY A 178 -9.43 0.73 5.78
C GLY A 178 -8.35 -0.31 6.04
N SER A 179 -7.44 -0.55 5.09
CA SER A 179 -6.54 -1.72 5.18
C SER A 179 -5.38 -1.52 6.17
N SER A 180 -5.05 -2.56 6.94
CA SER A 180 -3.84 -2.65 7.77
C SER A 180 -2.57 -2.51 6.93
N PRO A 181 -1.46 -1.98 7.48
CA PRO A 181 -0.22 -1.75 6.73
C PRO A 181 0.58 -3.03 6.50
N ARG A 182 0.15 -4.15 7.10
CA ARG A 182 0.94 -5.38 7.18
C ARG A 182 0.11 -6.65 7.21
N GLY A 183 0.76 -7.72 6.79
CA GLY A 183 0.35 -9.11 6.93
C GLY A 183 1.32 -10.02 6.19
N ASP A 184 0.90 -11.25 5.96
CA ASP A 184 1.68 -12.31 5.36
C ASP A 184 1.41 -12.43 3.86
N ARG A 185 2.39 -13.02 3.18
CA ARG A 185 2.33 -13.29 1.73
C ARG A 185 1.45 -14.46 1.38
N ALA A 186 1.51 -15.53 2.20
CA ALA A 186 0.79 -16.78 2.00
C ALA A 186 0.06 -17.11 3.30
N PRO A 187 -0.98 -16.33 3.64
CA PRO A 187 -1.65 -16.48 4.92
C PRO A 187 -2.30 -17.85 5.04
N GLY A 188 -2.24 -18.42 6.25
CA GLY A 188 -3.13 -19.51 6.64
C GLY A 188 -4.59 -19.04 6.67
N ALA A 189 -5.52 -19.97 6.90
CA ALA A 189 -6.95 -19.65 6.89
C ALA A 189 -7.37 -18.52 7.86
N ALA A 190 -6.74 -18.50 9.03
CA ALA A 190 -6.98 -17.51 10.08
C ALA A 190 -5.82 -16.53 10.27
N ASP A 191 -4.89 -16.41 9.31
CA ASP A 191 -3.71 -15.53 9.42
C ASP A 191 -3.94 -14.15 8.76
N LYS A 192 -2.95 -13.27 8.70
CA LYS A 192 -3.11 -11.90 8.17
C LYS A 192 -2.64 -11.80 6.73
N THR A 193 -3.33 -11.08 5.86
CA THR A 193 -2.90 -10.84 4.47
C THR A 193 -2.16 -9.51 4.36
N SER A 194 -1.04 -9.48 3.65
CA SER A 194 -0.34 -8.21 3.36
C SER A 194 -1.22 -7.27 2.52
N PRO A 195 -1.14 -5.93 2.68
CA PRO A 195 -2.00 -5.00 1.95
C PRO A 195 -1.83 -5.10 0.44
N VAL A 196 -0.60 -5.34 -0.04
CA VAL A 196 -0.33 -5.50 -1.47
C VAL A 196 -1.02 -6.74 -2.04
N HIS A 197 -0.94 -7.89 -1.35
CA HIS A 197 -1.57 -9.11 -1.84
C HIS A 197 -3.10 -9.10 -1.65
N PHE A 198 -3.60 -8.40 -0.63
CA PHE A 198 -5.03 -8.17 -0.47
C PHE A 198 -5.60 -7.37 -1.67
N LEU A 199 -4.91 -6.28 -2.06
CA LEU A 199 -5.31 -5.46 -3.21
C LEU A 199 -5.24 -6.22 -4.53
N ASP A 200 -4.23 -7.08 -4.70
CA ASP A 200 -4.11 -7.99 -5.84
C ASP A 200 -5.34 -8.91 -5.95
N ALA A 201 -5.67 -9.62 -4.86
CA ALA A 201 -6.85 -10.50 -4.81
C ALA A 201 -8.18 -9.75 -5.00
N LEU A 202 -8.31 -8.53 -4.47
CA LEU A 202 -9.48 -7.68 -4.68
C LEU A 202 -9.60 -7.22 -6.15
N GLY A 203 -8.48 -6.87 -6.78
CA GLY A 203 -8.42 -6.50 -8.19
C GLY A 203 -8.79 -7.64 -9.12
N ASP A 204 -8.27 -8.84 -8.85
CA ASP A 204 -8.62 -10.08 -9.57
C ASP A 204 -10.11 -10.37 -9.49
N TRP A 205 -10.69 -10.29 -8.28
CA TRP A 205 -12.13 -10.45 -8.10
C TRP A 205 -12.92 -9.37 -8.86
N TYR A 206 -12.51 -8.10 -8.78
CA TYR A 206 -13.22 -7.02 -9.46
C TYR A 206 -13.26 -7.24 -10.98
N ARG A 207 -12.13 -7.64 -11.58
CA ARG A 207 -12.07 -7.98 -13.00
C ARG A 207 -12.95 -9.18 -13.35
N ALA A 208 -12.89 -10.24 -12.55
CA ALA A 208 -13.71 -11.43 -12.77
C ALA A 208 -15.22 -11.16 -12.62
N SER A 209 -15.60 -10.21 -11.76
CA SER A 209 -17.00 -9.82 -11.53
C SER A 209 -17.65 -9.15 -12.76
N ASN A 210 -16.85 -8.64 -13.70
CA ASN A 210 -17.29 -7.79 -14.82
C ASN A 210 -18.08 -6.53 -14.41
N ARG A 211 -17.98 -6.11 -13.14
CA ARG A 211 -18.63 -4.91 -12.61
C ARG A 211 -18.17 -3.68 -13.41
N GLN A 212 -19.14 -2.84 -13.78
CA GLN A 212 -18.89 -1.60 -14.55
C GLN A 212 -18.94 -0.33 -13.71
N THR A 213 -19.14 -0.45 -12.41
CA THR A 213 -19.22 0.64 -11.43
C THR A 213 -18.03 0.58 -10.46
N PRO A 214 -17.56 1.73 -9.94
CA PRO A 214 -16.50 1.73 -8.92
C PRO A 214 -16.88 0.93 -7.66
N LEU A 215 -15.86 0.56 -6.89
CA LEU A 215 -15.96 0.04 -5.52
C LEU A 215 -15.84 1.16 -4.47
N MET A 216 -15.14 2.24 -4.80
CA MET A 216 -14.80 3.31 -3.86
C MET A 216 -14.41 4.60 -4.58
N ASP A 217 -14.65 5.73 -3.91
CA ASP A 217 -14.25 7.07 -4.33
C ASP A 217 -12.86 7.47 -3.78
N GLY A 218 -12.41 6.82 -2.70
CA GLY A 218 -11.10 7.02 -2.09
C GLY A 218 -10.57 5.75 -1.41
N TYR A 219 -9.25 5.63 -1.29
CA TYR A 219 -8.59 4.51 -0.63
C TYR A 219 -8.23 4.80 0.83
N SER A 220 -8.90 4.17 1.80
CA SER A 220 -8.54 4.25 3.22
C SER A 220 -7.42 3.26 3.58
N PHE A 221 -6.36 3.77 4.23
CA PHE A 221 -5.14 3.04 4.62
C PHE A 221 -4.72 3.39 6.04
N HIS A 222 -4.28 2.40 6.83
CA HIS A 222 -3.91 2.57 8.24
C HIS A 222 -2.38 2.43 8.42
N PRO A 223 -1.54 3.42 8.05
CA PRO A 223 -0.08 3.27 8.01
C PRO A 223 0.60 3.34 9.40
N TYR A 224 0.14 2.51 10.35
CA TYR A 224 0.78 2.36 11.65
C TYR A 224 2.27 1.96 11.55
N PRO A 225 3.10 2.43 12.50
CA PRO A 225 4.49 1.97 12.62
C PRO A 225 4.53 0.52 13.13
N ASN A 226 5.72 0.04 13.52
CA ASN A 226 5.92 -1.33 13.99
C ASN A 226 4.96 -1.68 15.16
N PRO A 227 4.16 -2.76 15.04
CA PRO A 227 3.14 -3.12 16.02
C PRO A 227 3.67 -3.58 17.38
N SER A 228 4.99 -3.76 17.53
CA SER A 228 5.62 -4.16 18.79
C SER A 228 6.67 -3.14 19.27
N ASP A 229 6.99 -2.14 18.46
CA ASP A 229 7.98 -1.11 18.80
C ASP A 229 7.60 0.24 18.19
N PHE A 230 6.92 1.06 18.98
CA PHE A 230 6.54 2.42 18.65
C PHE A 230 7.67 3.42 18.90
N SER A 231 8.85 3.00 19.38
CA SER A 231 10.03 3.89 19.43
C SER A 231 10.71 4.08 18.07
N VAL A 232 10.22 3.40 17.02
CA VAL A 232 10.75 3.57 15.65
C VAL A 232 10.55 5.01 15.14
N PRO A 233 11.54 5.56 14.40
CA PRO A 233 11.45 6.94 13.92
C PRO A 233 10.42 7.08 12.78
N PHE A 234 10.10 8.33 12.42
CA PHE A 234 9.25 8.65 11.27
C PHE A 234 9.72 7.99 9.95
N SER A 235 11.03 7.77 9.79
CA SER A 235 11.63 7.13 8.62
C SER A 235 11.46 5.60 8.58
N PHE A 236 10.70 5.01 9.51
CA PHE A 236 10.44 3.58 9.53
C PHE A 236 9.79 3.09 8.24
N THR A 237 10.26 1.94 7.76
CA THR A 237 9.75 1.23 6.57
C THR A 237 9.55 -0.23 6.93
N TYR A 238 8.50 -0.85 6.42
CA TYR A 238 8.28 -2.29 6.58
C TYR A 238 9.05 -3.10 5.54
N GLY A 239 9.18 -2.55 4.33
CA GLY A 239 9.60 -3.33 3.16
C GLY A 239 8.47 -4.20 2.60
N TRP A 240 8.72 -4.76 1.41
CA TRP A 240 7.77 -5.60 0.70
C TRP A 240 7.38 -6.85 1.53
N PRO A 241 6.10 -7.28 1.57
CA PRO A 241 4.94 -6.74 0.84
C PRO A 241 4.00 -5.87 1.70
N ASN A 242 4.52 -5.30 2.79
CA ASN A 242 3.83 -4.42 3.71
C ASN A 242 4.12 -2.95 3.33
N ALA A 243 3.56 -1.95 3.99
CA ALA A 243 3.91 -0.55 3.68
C ALA A 243 3.69 0.39 4.86
N SER A 244 4.67 1.23 5.17
CA SER A 244 4.49 2.36 6.09
C SER A 244 4.05 3.62 5.34
N VAL A 245 3.86 4.73 6.05
CA VAL A 245 3.66 6.05 5.42
C VAL A 245 4.81 6.47 4.50
N GLN A 246 6.02 5.93 4.70
CA GLN A 246 7.16 6.17 3.81
C GLN A 246 7.06 5.41 2.49
N GLU A 247 6.17 4.42 2.43
CA GLU A 247 6.08 3.44 1.34
C GLU A 247 4.74 3.50 0.61
N LEU A 248 4.04 4.65 0.66
CA LEU A 248 2.77 4.84 -0.05
C LEU A 248 2.88 4.58 -1.56
N HIS A 249 4.05 4.77 -2.16
CA HIS A 249 4.30 4.40 -3.56
C HIS A 249 3.98 2.92 -3.86
N ARG A 250 4.19 2.03 -2.89
CA ARG A 250 3.88 0.60 -3.01
C ARG A 250 2.37 0.35 -3.03
N ILE A 251 1.63 1.05 -2.16
CA ILE A 251 0.16 0.99 -2.15
C ILE A 251 -0.41 1.57 -3.44
N LYS A 252 0.13 2.69 -3.93
CA LYS A 252 -0.26 3.28 -5.22
C LYS A 252 0.00 2.32 -6.39
N GLN A 253 1.14 1.63 -6.39
CA GLN A 253 1.44 0.61 -7.39
C GLN A 253 0.47 -0.55 -7.32
N ALA A 254 0.15 -1.06 -6.13
CA ALA A 254 -0.81 -2.14 -5.95
C ALA A 254 -2.22 -1.75 -6.41
N LEU A 255 -2.69 -0.54 -6.09
CA LEU A 255 -3.95 0.01 -6.60
C LEU A 255 -3.95 0.14 -8.13
N TRP A 256 -2.84 0.59 -8.71
CA TRP A 256 -2.70 0.66 -10.16
C TRP A 256 -2.73 -0.73 -10.82
N ASP A 257 -1.97 -1.68 -10.30
CA ASP A 257 -1.94 -3.05 -10.82
C ASP A 257 -3.34 -3.70 -10.72
N ALA A 258 -4.01 -3.54 -9.57
CA ALA A 258 -5.34 -4.07 -9.31
C ALA A 258 -6.43 -3.49 -10.24
N PHE A 259 -6.44 -2.17 -10.47
CA PHE A 259 -7.61 -1.49 -11.07
C PHE A 259 -7.36 -0.77 -12.40
N ASN A 260 -6.11 -0.64 -12.87
CA ASN A 260 -5.85 0.00 -14.16
C ASN A 260 -6.58 -0.73 -15.31
N GLY A 261 -7.17 0.04 -16.23
CA GLY A 261 -8.00 -0.49 -17.31
C GLY A 261 -9.37 -0.98 -16.86
N THR A 262 -9.83 -0.61 -15.67
CA THR A 262 -11.19 -0.88 -15.17
C THR A 262 -11.93 0.41 -14.85
N PRO A 263 -13.25 0.36 -14.58
CA PRO A 263 -14.01 1.53 -14.13
C PRO A 263 -13.65 2.04 -12.73
N GLN A 264 -13.01 1.24 -11.88
CA GLN A 264 -12.48 1.73 -10.60
C GLN A 264 -11.29 2.68 -10.87
N ALA A 265 -11.39 3.91 -10.40
CA ALA A 265 -10.29 4.87 -10.49
C ALA A 265 -9.05 4.39 -9.72
N THR A 266 -7.88 4.75 -10.23
CA THR A 266 -6.57 4.57 -9.58
C THR A 266 -6.03 5.93 -9.14
N THR A 267 -4.90 5.96 -8.43
CA THR A 267 -4.29 7.22 -7.99
C THR A 267 -3.79 8.11 -9.12
N VAL A 268 -3.64 7.56 -10.32
CA VAL A 268 -3.31 8.32 -11.54
C VAL A 268 -4.56 8.90 -12.21
N SER A 269 -5.73 8.26 -12.02
CA SER A 269 -6.99 8.68 -12.63
C SER A 269 -7.97 9.35 -11.66
N GLY A 270 -7.54 9.67 -10.44
CA GLY A 270 -8.28 10.54 -9.52
C GLY A 270 -8.52 9.99 -8.11
N LEU A 271 -8.31 8.68 -7.88
CA LEU A 271 -8.45 8.08 -6.55
C LEU A 271 -7.46 8.73 -5.57
N LYS A 272 -7.95 9.18 -4.42
CA LYS A 272 -7.10 9.74 -3.35
C LYS A 272 -6.88 8.74 -2.23
N LEU A 273 -5.77 8.87 -1.53
CA LEU A 273 -5.45 8.13 -0.32
C LEU A 273 -5.98 8.91 0.90
N HIS A 274 -6.69 8.21 1.77
CA HIS A 274 -7.14 8.66 3.07
C HIS A 274 -6.36 7.87 4.12
N LEU A 275 -5.40 8.52 4.80
CA LEU A 275 -4.63 7.88 5.84
C LEU A 275 -5.44 7.94 7.12
N ASP A 276 -6.20 6.89 7.42
CA ASP A 276 -7.29 6.97 8.40
C ASP A 276 -6.87 6.68 9.84
N GLU A 277 -5.85 5.85 10.00
CA GLU A 277 -5.34 5.53 11.31
C GLU A 277 -3.81 5.61 11.31
N VAL A 278 -3.30 6.67 11.97
CA VAL A 278 -1.88 6.89 12.15
C VAL A 278 -1.61 7.28 13.59
N GLY A 279 -0.74 6.53 14.27
CA GLY A 279 -0.49 6.75 15.68
C GLY A 279 0.88 6.27 16.12
N TRP A 280 1.52 7.00 17.04
CA TRP A 280 2.70 6.55 17.78
C TRP A 280 2.39 6.44 19.27
N GLN A 281 2.39 5.24 19.85
CA GLN A 281 2.07 5.03 21.26
C GLN A 281 3.17 5.58 22.17
N VAL A 282 2.76 6.33 23.18
CA VAL A 282 3.62 7.02 24.13
C VAL A 282 3.47 6.41 25.52
N ALA A 283 4.58 6.32 26.25
CA ALA A 283 4.59 5.91 27.65
C ALA A 283 3.57 6.72 28.47
N ALA A 284 2.64 6.02 29.11
CA ALA A 284 1.66 6.64 29.97
C ALA A 284 2.19 6.84 31.40
N ASP A 285 1.74 7.90 32.06
CA ASP A 285 2.00 8.18 33.47
C ASP A 285 0.84 7.61 34.31
N PRO A 286 1.04 6.51 35.09
CA PRO A 286 -0.04 5.88 35.85
C PRO A 286 -0.74 6.81 36.84
N SER A 287 -0.08 7.90 37.28
CA SER A 287 -0.69 8.88 38.20
C SER A 287 -1.83 9.67 37.58
N ARG A 288 -2.00 9.61 36.24
CA ARG A 288 -3.04 10.32 35.48
C ARG A 288 -4.29 9.48 35.22
N GLY A 289 -4.44 8.36 35.93
CA GLY A 289 -5.64 7.52 35.85
C GLY A 289 -5.62 6.48 34.73
N TYR A 290 -4.45 6.23 34.14
CA TYR A 290 -4.24 5.04 33.30
C TYR A 290 -4.24 3.78 34.15
N THR A 291 -4.66 2.66 33.55
CA THR A 291 -4.77 1.35 34.20
C THR A 291 -4.22 0.26 33.30
N GLY A 292 -3.75 -0.85 33.88
CA GLY A 292 -3.20 -1.97 33.11
C GLY A 292 -1.70 -1.86 32.86
N SER A 293 -1.21 -2.55 31.83
CA SER A 293 0.21 -2.56 31.41
C SER A 293 0.38 -2.24 29.93
N GLU A 294 1.48 -1.56 29.59
CA GLU A 294 1.86 -1.32 28.20
C GLU A 294 2.00 -2.65 27.43
N ASN A 295 1.48 -2.68 26.21
CA ASN A 295 1.46 -3.85 25.31
C ASN A 295 2.57 -3.82 24.25
N VAL A 296 3.30 -2.71 24.14
CA VAL A 296 4.34 -2.46 23.12
C VAL A 296 5.52 -1.70 23.71
N LYS A 297 6.66 -1.70 23.01
CA LYS A 297 7.73 -0.75 23.33
C LYS A 297 7.29 0.65 22.89
N VAL A 298 7.09 1.52 23.86
CA VAL A 298 6.56 2.88 23.67
C VAL A 298 7.63 3.93 23.37
N THR A 299 7.20 5.08 22.86
CA THR A 299 8.03 6.28 22.66
C THR A 299 7.75 7.36 23.73
N SER A 300 8.39 8.53 23.60
CA SER A 300 8.14 9.70 24.46
C SER A 300 7.17 10.70 23.81
N GLU A 301 6.58 11.60 24.61
CA GLU A 301 5.71 12.67 24.09
C GLU A 301 6.44 13.62 23.14
N GLU A 302 7.69 13.94 23.44
CA GLU A 302 8.53 14.82 22.61
C GLU A 302 8.82 14.16 21.26
N THR A 303 9.09 12.86 21.27
CA THR A 303 9.33 12.08 20.05
C THR A 303 8.07 11.99 19.21
N GLN A 304 6.92 11.71 19.83
CA GLN A 304 5.62 11.69 19.14
C GLN A 304 5.31 13.05 18.50
N ALA A 305 5.52 14.15 19.24
CA ALA A 305 5.30 15.51 18.73
C ALA A 305 6.18 15.81 17.50
N ALA A 306 7.47 15.44 17.56
CA ALA A 306 8.39 15.61 16.43
C ALA A 306 8.01 14.74 15.22
N ILE A 307 7.48 13.53 15.44
CA ILE A 307 7.00 12.65 14.39
C ILE A 307 5.74 13.22 13.74
N TYR A 308 4.79 13.74 14.53
CA TYR A 308 3.52 14.27 13.99
C TYR A 308 3.73 15.57 13.20
N ASP A 309 4.66 16.45 13.60
CA ASP A 309 5.05 17.60 12.77
C ASP A 309 5.65 17.15 11.42
N GLN A 310 6.58 16.19 11.45
CA GLN A 310 7.16 15.63 10.22
C GLN A 310 6.12 14.97 9.33
N LEU A 311 5.21 14.20 9.92
CA LEU A 311 4.13 13.50 9.23
C LEU A 311 3.24 14.48 8.47
N ILE A 312 2.75 15.55 9.12
CA ILE A 312 1.91 16.56 8.48
C ILE A 312 2.64 17.18 7.29
N ARG A 313 3.87 17.67 7.49
CA ARG A 313 4.66 18.30 6.43
C ARG A 313 4.99 17.35 5.28
N TYR A 314 5.12 16.07 5.57
CA TYR A 314 5.36 15.04 4.59
C TYR A 314 4.10 14.80 3.75
N VAL A 315 2.96 14.50 4.37
CA VAL A 315 1.74 14.08 3.65
C VAL A 315 1.16 15.18 2.78
N VAL A 316 1.23 16.45 3.19
CA VAL A 316 0.76 17.59 2.37
C VAL A 316 1.52 17.73 1.06
N CYS A 317 2.73 17.17 0.98
CA CYS A 317 3.54 17.15 -0.23
C CYS A 317 3.32 15.93 -1.12
N ASP A 318 2.40 15.03 -0.78
CA ASP A 318 1.96 13.96 -1.67
C ASP A 318 0.61 14.33 -2.31
N PRO A 319 0.56 14.67 -3.61
CA PRO A 319 -0.67 15.18 -4.25
C PRO A 319 -1.80 14.13 -4.33
N THR A 320 -1.51 12.87 -4.01
CA THR A 320 -2.52 11.80 -3.98
C THR A 320 -3.14 11.59 -2.61
N VAL A 321 -2.63 12.22 -1.54
CA VAL A 321 -3.23 12.15 -0.21
C VAL A 321 -4.29 13.24 -0.08
N ALA A 322 -5.52 12.85 0.31
CA ALA A 322 -6.60 13.78 0.61
C ALA A 322 -6.75 14.04 2.11
N GLN A 323 -6.31 13.10 2.94
CA GLN A 323 -6.61 13.11 4.37
C GLN A 323 -5.52 12.43 5.20
N LEU A 324 -5.35 12.95 6.42
CA LEU A 324 -4.65 12.29 7.53
C LEU A 324 -5.49 12.36 8.81
N ASN A 325 -5.84 11.21 9.36
CA ASN A 325 -6.45 11.08 10.68
C ASN A 325 -5.47 10.45 11.67
N PHE A 326 -5.38 11.04 12.85
CA PHE A 326 -4.65 10.44 13.96
C PHE A 326 -5.51 9.35 14.60
N PHE A 327 -4.89 8.24 15.00
CA PHE A 327 -5.61 7.20 15.73
C PHE A 327 -5.66 7.58 17.22
N GLY A 328 -6.85 7.99 17.64
CA GLY A 328 -7.12 8.65 18.92
C GLY A 328 -6.97 10.18 18.87
N TYR A 329 -7.91 10.88 19.50
CA TYR A 329 -7.75 12.26 19.95
C TYR A 329 -7.60 12.32 21.48
N TRP A 330 -8.29 11.44 22.21
CA TRP A 330 -8.04 11.14 23.62
C TRP A 330 -7.48 9.72 23.77
N ASP A 331 -6.53 9.54 24.70
CA ASP A 331 -5.98 8.21 24.95
C ASP A 331 -6.99 7.29 25.61
N GLU A 332 -6.89 6.00 25.29
CA GLU A 332 -7.60 4.98 26.03
C GLU A 332 -7.05 4.87 27.46
N ARG A 333 -7.95 4.62 28.41
CA ARG A 333 -7.59 4.47 29.83
C ARG A 333 -6.78 3.21 30.11
N VAL A 334 -7.06 2.15 29.36
CA VAL A 334 -6.46 0.81 29.53
C VAL A 334 -5.22 0.73 28.66
N LEU A 335 -4.05 0.46 29.25
CA LEU A 335 -2.74 0.47 28.57
C LEU A 335 -2.53 -0.68 27.59
N GLU A 336 -3.37 -1.71 27.67
CA GLU A 336 -3.47 -2.75 26.65
C GLU A 336 -4.18 -2.26 25.37
N GLY A 337 -4.79 -1.07 25.43
CA GLY A 337 -5.39 -0.34 24.31
C GLY A 337 -4.40 0.57 23.59
N TRP A 338 -4.82 1.80 23.30
CA TRP A 338 -4.05 2.78 22.50
C TRP A 338 -3.77 4.09 23.24
N GLN A 339 -2.49 4.41 23.40
CA GLN A 339 -1.99 5.67 23.98
C GLN A 339 -1.21 6.51 22.95
N SER A 340 -1.78 6.68 21.74
CA SER A 340 -1.20 7.44 20.62
C SER A 340 -1.88 8.79 20.35
N ALA A 341 -2.82 9.18 21.19
CA ALA A 341 -3.70 10.30 20.90
C ALA A 341 -3.01 11.66 21.11
N LEU A 342 -3.73 12.75 20.81
CA LEU A 342 -3.24 14.12 21.02
C LEU A 342 -3.52 14.64 22.44
N ARG A 343 -4.43 14.01 23.17
CA ARG A 343 -4.74 14.29 24.57
C ARG A 343 -4.60 13.03 25.40
N ARG A 344 -4.17 13.22 26.65
CA ARG A 344 -4.07 12.15 27.65
C ARG A 344 -5.47 11.71 28.07
N VAL A 345 -5.54 10.59 28.79
CA VAL A 345 -6.79 10.05 29.37
C VAL A 345 -7.54 11.03 30.28
N ASP A 346 -6.85 12.00 30.89
CA ASP A 346 -7.43 13.05 31.73
C ASP A 346 -7.91 14.28 30.91
N GLY A 347 -7.81 14.23 29.58
CA GLY A 347 -8.15 15.30 28.65
C GLY A 347 -7.07 16.37 28.50
N SER A 348 -5.97 16.31 29.26
CA SER A 348 -4.87 17.28 29.13
C SER A 348 -4.11 17.10 27.83
N GLU A 349 -3.64 18.20 27.25
CA GLU A 349 -2.93 18.18 25.96
C GLU A 349 -1.54 17.56 26.08
N ARG A 350 -1.21 16.67 25.13
CA ARG A 350 0.18 16.23 24.92
C ARG A 350 0.95 17.29 24.12
N ALA A 351 2.28 17.22 24.16
CA ALA A 351 3.14 18.05 23.31
C ALA A 351 2.79 17.91 21.81
N SER A 352 2.31 16.73 21.41
CA SER A 352 1.87 16.45 20.04
C SER A 352 0.63 17.26 19.62
N ASN A 353 -0.28 17.63 20.52
CA ASN A 353 -1.44 18.48 20.19
C ASN A 353 -0.97 19.84 19.67
N ALA A 354 -0.08 20.49 20.41
CA ALA A 354 0.49 21.77 20.04
C ALA A 354 1.30 21.68 18.74
N ALA A 355 2.12 20.64 18.58
CA ALA A 355 2.89 20.41 17.37
C ALA A 355 2.00 20.23 16.13
N VAL A 356 0.93 19.44 16.25
CA VAL A 356 -0.07 19.24 15.20
C VAL A 356 -0.75 20.56 14.85
N LYS A 357 -1.24 21.31 15.83
CA LYS A 357 -1.88 22.62 15.61
C LYS A 357 -0.97 23.58 14.85
N VAL A 358 0.30 23.68 15.25
CA VAL A 358 1.30 24.52 14.59
C VAL A 358 1.57 24.04 13.16
N ALA A 359 1.73 22.74 12.94
CA ALA A 359 2.02 22.19 11.63
C ALA A 359 0.84 22.35 10.64
N ILE A 360 -0.40 22.17 11.11
CA ILE A 360 -1.61 22.42 10.32
C ILE A 360 -1.67 23.90 9.94
N ALA A 361 -1.52 24.81 10.91
CA ALA A 361 -1.55 26.25 10.65
C ALA A 361 -0.43 26.70 9.68
N ALA A 362 0.78 26.16 9.84
CA ALA A 362 1.93 26.50 9.00
C ALA A 362 1.82 25.99 7.56
N THR A 363 1.11 24.88 7.34
CA THR A 363 0.97 24.28 6.00
C THR A 363 -0.34 24.67 5.33
N GLY A 364 -1.39 24.99 6.08
CA GLY A 364 -2.75 25.14 5.56
C GLY A 364 -3.27 23.88 4.84
N GLY A 365 -2.70 22.70 5.15
CA GLY A 365 -2.96 21.45 4.41
C GLY A 365 -2.32 21.40 3.02
N GLN A 366 -1.44 22.35 2.68
CA GLN A 366 -0.80 22.47 1.38
C GLN A 366 0.71 22.25 1.45
N CYS A 367 1.29 21.69 0.40
CA CYS A 367 2.74 21.51 0.31
C CYS A 367 3.45 22.87 0.29
N GLN A 368 4.37 23.07 1.22
CA GLN A 368 5.20 24.28 1.31
C GLN A 368 6.55 24.14 0.57
N GLY A 369 6.78 23.00 -0.09
CA GLY A 369 8.03 22.68 -0.76
C GLY A 369 7.82 21.91 -2.06
N ALA A 370 8.73 20.99 -2.37
CA ALA A 370 8.60 20.15 -3.54
C ALA A 370 7.53 19.06 -3.31
N THR A 371 6.53 19.04 -4.19
CA THR A 371 5.59 17.92 -4.25
C THR A 371 6.32 16.62 -4.60
N ARG A 372 5.77 15.50 -4.16
CA ARG A 372 6.28 14.13 -4.35
C ARG A 372 5.29 13.35 -5.22
N PRO A 373 5.14 13.73 -6.50
CA PRO A 373 4.25 13.00 -7.41
C PRO A 373 4.79 11.58 -7.59
N TRP A 374 3.88 10.67 -7.93
CA TRP A 374 4.20 9.29 -8.21
C TRP A 374 3.64 8.90 -9.57
N THR A 375 4.34 8.02 -10.28
CA THR A 375 3.89 7.43 -11.54
C THR A 375 4.05 5.91 -11.48
N PRO A 376 3.14 5.15 -12.13
CA PRO A 376 3.22 3.70 -12.12
C PRO A 376 4.52 3.19 -12.75
N LEU A 377 5.08 2.17 -12.12
CA LEU A 377 6.19 1.41 -12.68
C LEU A 377 5.67 0.46 -13.75
N THR A 378 6.38 0.38 -14.88
CA THR A 378 6.09 -0.59 -15.96
C THR A 378 6.99 -1.83 -15.90
N LYS A 379 7.85 -1.90 -14.88
CA LYS A 379 8.82 -2.97 -14.63
C LYS A 379 8.87 -3.23 -13.12
N PRO A 380 9.43 -4.37 -12.67
CA PRO A 380 9.55 -4.62 -11.25
C PRO A 380 10.44 -3.56 -10.59
N ASP A 381 10.06 -3.11 -9.41
CA ASP A 381 10.80 -2.10 -8.66
C ASP A 381 12.21 -2.62 -8.32
N GLY A 382 13.20 -1.73 -8.43
CA GLY A 382 14.60 -2.06 -8.19
C GLY A 382 15.18 -3.19 -9.08
N ALA A 383 14.51 -3.59 -10.16
CA ALA A 383 14.95 -4.69 -11.02
C ALA A 383 16.34 -4.44 -11.61
N ALA A 384 17.28 -5.35 -11.35
CA ALA A 384 18.60 -5.36 -11.98
C ALA A 384 19.18 -6.78 -12.05
N VAL A 385 20.16 -6.98 -12.95
CA VAL A 385 20.88 -8.26 -13.12
C VAL A 385 22.37 -8.02 -13.24
N ARG A 386 23.16 -8.75 -12.45
CA ARG A 386 24.63 -8.85 -12.59
C ARG A 386 24.97 -10.17 -13.29
N PHE A 387 25.76 -10.13 -14.36
CA PHE A 387 26.18 -11.34 -15.09
C PHE A 387 27.55 -11.83 -14.60
N ASP A 388 27.64 -13.10 -14.24
CA ASP A 388 28.83 -13.74 -13.63
C ASP A 388 29.74 -14.46 -14.65
N GLY A 389 29.43 -14.36 -15.95
CA GLY A 389 30.10 -15.10 -17.01
C GLY A 389 29.60 -16.55 -17.14
N PHE A 390 30.41 -17.41 -17.75
CA PHE A 390 30.03 -18.81 -17.96
C PHE A 390 31.16 -19.80 -17.67
N THR A 391 30.78 -21.03 -17.35
CA THR A 391 31.68 -22.18 -17.24
C THR A 391 31.30 -23.25 -18.26
N ASN A 392 32.29 -23.97 -18.79
CA ASN A 392 32.04 -25.10 -19.68
C ASN A 392 31.56 -26.30 -18.85
N VAL A 393 30.53 -26.99 -19.34
CA VAL A 393 30.01 -28.22 -18.74
C VAL A 393 30.01 -29.34 -19.78
N LYS A 394 29.63 -30.57 -19.39
CA LYS A 394 29.63 -31.74 -20.27
C LYS A 394 28.70 -31.53 -21.49
N SER A 395 28.95 -32.29 -22.56
CA SER A 395 28.11 -32.34 -23.76
C SER A 395 27.98 -31.00 -24.50
N GLN A 396 29.08 -30.25 -24.64
CA GLN A 396 29.14 -28.95 -25.34
C GLN A 396 28.24 -27.84 -24.76
N ARG A 397 27.65 -28.06 -23.58
CA ARG A 397 26.84 -27.07 -22.88
C ARG A 397 27.71 -26.11 -22.08
N ARG A 398 27.17 -24.93 -21.77
CA ARG A 398 27.77 -23.95 -20.87
C ARG A 398 26.76 -23.56 -19.80
N ALA A 399 27.24 -23.39 -18.57
CA ALA A 399 26.46 -22.85 -17.47
C ALA A 399 26.74 -21.35 -17.36
N PHE A 400 25.72 -20.52 -17.56
CA PHE A 400 25.80 -19.07 -17.48
C PHE A 400 25.26 -18.61 -16.12
N GLY A 401 26.10 -17.95 -15.34
CA GLY A 401 25.74 -17.43 -14.03
C GLY A 401 25.25 -15.99 -14.10
N PHE A 402 24.25 -15.68 -13.28
CA PHE A 402 23.77 -14.32 -13.09
C PHE A 402 23.14 -14.16 -11.69
N THR A 403 23.12 -12.94 -11.19
CA THR A 403 22.54 -12.57 -9.90
C THR A 403 21.50 -11.46 -10.13
N PRO A 404 20.20 -11.77 -10.14
CA PRO A 404 19.14 -10.76 -10.21
C PRO A 404 18.88 -10.13 -8.83
N THR A 405 18.20 -8.98 -8.83
CA THR A 405 17.67 -8.29 -7.65
C THR A 405 16.40 -7.53 -8.05
N ALA A 406 15.48 -7.37 -7.10
CA ALA A 406 14.26 -6.56 -7.21
C ALA A 406 13.79 -6.17 -5.80
N ALA A 407 13.02 -5.11 -5.66
CA ALA A 407 12.42 -4.66 -4.39
C ALA A 407 11.03 -5.29 -4.13
N GLU A 408 10.56 -6.12 -5.07
CA GLU A 408 9.34 -6.92 -5.00
C GLU A 408 9.61 -8.35 -5.47
N ASP A 409 8.63 -9.23 -5.29
CA ASP A 409 8.75 -10.62 -5.75
C ASP A 409 8.69 -10.71 -7.27
N VAL A 410 9.57 -11.52 -7.85
CA VAL A 410 9.67 -11.65 -9.30
C VAL A 410 9.77 -13.09 -9.78
N ILE A 411 9.22 -13.31 -10.97
CA ILE A 411 9.42 -14.48 -11.79
C ILE A 411 10.61 -14.21 -12.73
N VAL A 412 11.46 -15.21 -12.91
CA VAL A 412 12.68 -15.12 -13.72
C VAL A 412 12.54 -16.04 -14.93
N LYS A 413 12.79 -15.50 -16.13
CA LYS A 413 13.09 -16.30 -17.32
C LYS A 413 14.49 -16.02 -17.80
N ALA A 414 15.22 -17.03 -18.29
CA ALA A 414 16.59 -16.84 -18.74
C ALA A 414 16.99 -17.83 -19.84
N GLY A 415 17.82 -17.39 -20.77
CA GLY A 415 18.23 -18.22 -21.89
C GLY A 415 19.17 -17.50 -22.87
N LEU A 416 19.70 -18.27 -23.83
CA LEU A 416 20.54 -17.70 -24.89
C LEU A 416 19.69 -17.29 -26.08
N VAL A 417 19.88 -16.06 -26.56
CA VAL A 417 19.28 -15.55 -27.79
C VAL A 417 20.36 -14.98 -28.71
N PRO A 418 20.14 -14.96 -30.04
CA PRO A 418 21.00 -14.20 -30.95
C PRO A 418 21.14 -12.75 -30.48
N ALA A 419 22.35 -12.17 -30.57
CA ALA A 419 22.59 -10.79 -30.15
C ALA A 419 21.79 -9.76 -30.96
N SER A 420 21.32 -10.14 -32.15
CA SER A 420 20.43 -9.34 -33.01
C SER A 420 18.94 -9.44 -32.66
N THR A 421 18.57 -10.21 -31.63
CA THR A 421 17.17 -10.40 -31.25
C THR A 421 16.58 -9.09 -30.71
N PRO A 422 15.47 -8.58 -31.29
CA PRO A 422 14.81 -7.40 -30.73
C PRO A 422 14.35 -7.65 -29.30
N VAL A 423 14.61 -6.69 -28.40
CA VAL A 423 14.31 -6.80 -26.95
C VAL A 423 12.86 -7.20 -26.69
N ALA A 424 11.91 -6.64 -27.45
CA ALA A 424 10.49 -6.92 -27.33
C ALA A 424 10.12 -8.40 -27.59
N ARG A 425 10.93 -9.15 -28.37
CA ARG A 425 10.68 -10.58 -28.62
C ARG A 425 11.33 -11.49 -27.59
N ILE A 426 12.28 -11.00 -26.80
CA ILE A 426 13.06 -11.82 -25.87
C ILE A 426 12.16 -12.55 -24.86
N PRO A 427 11.18 -11.93 -24.19
CA PRO A 427 10.37 -12.62 -23.17
C PRO A 427 9.68 -13.91 -23.64
N ALA A 428 9.26 -13.97 -24.91
CA ALA A 428 8.62 -15.13 -25.50
C ALA A 428 9.59 -16.26 -25.90
N LEU A 429 10.90 -15.99 -25.87
CA LEU A 429 11.95 -16.93 -26.30
C LEU A 429 12.73 -17.55 -25.14
N LEU A 430 12.48 -17.11 -23.90
CA LEU A 430 13.20 -17.58 -22.73
C LEU A 430 12.41 -18.63 -21.97
N ASP A 431 13.13 -19.60 -21.42
CA ASP A 431 12.59 -20.61 -20.54
C ASP A 431 12.49 -20.09 -19.11
N ASP A 432 11.61 -20.71 -18.31
CA ASP A 432 11.48 -20.42 -16.89
C ASP A 432 12.77 -20.75 -16.14
N ALA A 433 13.19 -19.81 -15.28
CA ALA A 433 14.40 -19.89 -14.47
C ALA A 433 14.11 -19.71 -12.98
N GLY A 434 12.84 -19.93 -12.58
CA GLY A 434 12.37 -19.87 -11.20
C GLY A 434 11.80 -18.51 -10.80
N SER A 435 11.77 -18.25 -9.50
CA SER A 435 11.33 -17.00 -8.89
C SER A 435 12.17 -16.69 -7.67
N PHE A 436 12.18 -15.44 -7.21
CA PHE A 436 12.79 -15.10 -5.93
C PHE A 436 12.05 -13.99 -5.20
N ASP A 437 12.25 -13.97 -3.89
CA ASP A 437 11.60 -13.02 -3.00
C ASP A 437 12.29 -11.65 -3.05
N ALA A 438 11.48 -10.61 -2.86
CA ALA A 438 11.93 -9.22 -2.76
C ALA A 438 13.22 -9.05 -1.93
N ASN A 439 14.08 -8.15 -2.40
CA ASN A 439 15.35 -7.76 -1.79
C ASN A 439 16.40 -8.89 -1.63
N ARG A 440 16.14 -10.09 -2.17
CA ARG A 440 17.14 -11.15 -2.29
C ARG A 440 18.01 -10.94 -3.53
N LYS A 441 19.21 -11.53 -3.49
CA LYS A 441 20.19 -11.54 -4.58
C LYS A 441 20.68 -12.96 -4.85
N PRO A 442 19.80 -13.91 -5.21
CA PRO A 442 20.18 -15.30 -5.34
C PRO A 442 21.10 -15.50 -6.56
N PRO A 443 22.23 -16.20 -6.43
CA PRO A 443 23.01 -16.59 -7.61
C PRO A 443 22.25 -17.68 -8.39
N LEU A 444 21.83 -17.36 -9.61
CA LEU A 444 21.13 -18.26 -10.51
C LEU A 444 22.02 -18.70 -11.68
N LYS A 445 21.67 -19.83 -12.29
CA LYS A 445 22.38 -20.36 -13.45
C LYS A 445 21.41 -20.97 -14.45
N VAL A 446 21.65 -20.73 -15.73
CA VAL A 446 21.02 -21.48 -16.82
C VAL A 446 22.06 -22.23 -17.62
N THR A 447 21.72 -23.45 -18.03
CA THR A 447 22.63 -24.30 -18.82
C THR A 447 22.11 -24.45 -20.23
N ALA A 448 22.82 -23.88 -21.20
CA ALA A 448 22.42 -23.85 -22.60
C ALA A 448 23.58 -24.27 -23.52
N THR A 449 23.23 -24.74 -24.73
CA THR A 449 24.20 -25.03 -25.79
C THR A 449 24.36 -23.77 -26.66
N PRO A 450 25.54 -23.13 -26.70
CA PRO A 450 25.78 -22.00 -27.58
C PRO A 450 25.63 -22.40 -29.06
N ARG A 451 24.99 -21.55 -29.86
CA ARG A 451 24.79 -21.74 -31.31
C ARG A 451 25.73 -20.81 -32.09
N ALA A 452 25.92 -21.10 -33.37
CA ALA A 452 26.74 -20.26 -34.25
C ALA A 452 26.23 -18.81 -34.28
N GLY A 453 27.16 -17.86 -34.43
CA GLY A 453 26.88 -16.42 -34.41
C GLY A 453 27.11 -15.76 -33.05
N ALA A 454 26.89 -14.45 -32.98
CA ALA A 454 26.95 -13.70 -31.73
C ALA A 454 25.67 -13.95 -30.91
N GLN A 455 25.83 -14.30 -29.64
CA GLN A 455 24.74 -14.55 -28.70
C GLN A 455 24.90 -13.72 -27.44
N VAL A 456 23.79 -13.54 -26.72
CA VAL A 456 23.77 -12.97 -25.36
C VAL A 456 23.05 -13.94 -24.42
N LEU A 457 23.43 -13.92 -23.14
CA LEU A 457 22.52 -14.42 -22.10
C LEU A 457 21.48 -13.32 -21.86
N ALA A 458 20.22 -13.64 -22.08
CA ALA A 458 19.10 -12.78 -21.73
C ALA A 458 18.45 -13.27 -20.44
N VAL A 459 18.05 -12.32 -19.59
CA VAL A 459 17.33 -12.55 -18.35
C VAL A 459 16.14 -11.59 -18.33
N VAL A 460 14.97 -12.12 -18.04
CA VAL A 460 13.71 -11.39 -17.92
C VAL A 460 13.24 -11.52 -16.49
N LEU A 461 12.98 -10.37 -15.85
CA LEU A 461 12.36 -10.28 -14.53
C LEU A 461 10.95 -9.74 -14.72
N ALA A 462 9.94 -10.47 -14.27
CA ALA A 462 8.54 -10.07 -14.29
C ALA A 462 8.02 -9.97 -12.86
N ALA A 463 7.24 -8.94 -12.52
CA ALA A 463 6.67 -8.81 -11.18
C ALA A 463 5.69 -9.96 -10.95
N LYS A 464 5.76 -10.60 -9.78
CA LYS A 464 4.98 -11.82 -9.52
C LYS A 464 3.47 -11.54 -9.52
N LEU A 465 3.05 -10.41 -8.96
CA LEU A 465 1.63 -10.01 -8.87
C LEU A 465 1.13 -9.32 -10.15
N ASN A 466 2.02 -8.77 -10.98
CA ASN A 466 1.66 -8.26 -12.30
C ASN A 466 2.70 -8.66 -13.34
N PRO A 467 2.56 -9.86 -13.97
CA PRO A 467 3.52 -10.36 -14.95
C PRO A 467 3.67 -9.50 -16.20
N ASN A 468 2.80 -8.49 -16.42
CA ASN A 468 2.98 -7.51 -17.49
C ASN A 468 4.07 -6.48 -17.18
N ARG A 469 4.45 -6.30 -15.90
CA ARG A 469 5.58 -5.44 -15.51
C ARG A 469 6.88 -6.21 -15.69
N ILE A 470 7.54 -5.99 -16.83
CA ILE A 470 8.70 -6.77 -17.28
C ILE A 470 9.94 -5.90 -17.44
N ALA A 471 11.09 -6.39 -16.96
CA ALA A 471 12.41 -5.87 -17.28
C ALA A 471 13.25 -6.92 -18.02
N VAL A 472 13.90 -6.51 -19.11
CA VAL A 472 14.77 -7.38 -19.92
C VAL A 472 16.22 -6.93 -19.78
N PHE A 473 17.11 -7.86 -19.48
CA PHE A 473 18.55 -7.64 -19.32
C PHE A 473 19.32 -8.58 -20.23
N THR A 474 20.40 -8.09 -20.83
CA THR A 474 21.28 -8.90 -21.69
C THR A 474 22.73 -8.77 -21.26
N SER A 475 23.47 -9.87 -21.24
CA SER A 475 24.92 -9.85 -21.08
C SER A 475 25.61 -9.18 -22.26
N PRO A 476 26.91 -8.84 -22.16
CA PRO A 476 27.72 -8.59 -23.34
C PRO A 476 27.62 -9.75 -24.35
N ALA A 477 27.66 -9.43 -25.64
CA ALA A 477 27.63 -10.42 -26.70
C ALA A 477 28.90 -11.25 -26.70
N PHE A 478 28.77 -12.54 -26.99
CA PHE A 478 29.88 -13.47 -27.13
C PHE A 478 29.68 -14.37 -28.35
N ARG A 479 30.77 -14.89 -28.91
CA ARG A 479 30.73 -15.94 -29.94
C ARG A 479 31.27 -17.25 -29.36
N PRO A 480 30.70 -18.42 -29.71
CA PRO A 480 31.18 -19.71 -29.22
C PRO A 480 32.67 -19.96 -29.51
N THR A 481 33.16 -19.45 -30.65
CA THR A 481 34.55 -19.56 -31.12
C THR A 481 35.55 -18.77 -30.27
N ASP A 482 35.16 -17.60 -29.78
CA ASP A 482 36.04 -16.69 -29.03
C ASP A 482 36.36 -17.26 -27.63
N ALA A 483 35.46 -18.06 -27.08
CA ALA A 483 35.64 -18.75 -25.81
C ALA A 483 36.57 -19.96 -25.88
N ALA A 484 36.57 -20.70 -27.00
CA ALA A 484 37.51 -21.79 -27.23
C ALA A 484 38.94 -21.25 -27.42
N ALA A 485 39.08 -20.09 -28.06
CA ALA A 485 40.34 -19.37 -28.21
C ALA A 485 40.87 -18.84 -26.85
N ALA A 486 40.02 -18.23 -26.02
CA ALA A 486 40.39 -17.75 -24.69
C ALA A 486 40.81 -18.88 -23.73
N ALA A 487 40.10 -20.03 -23.75
CA ALA A 487 40.46 -21.21 -22.97
C ALA A 487 41.79 -21.84 -23.45
N LYS A 488 42.01 -21.93 -24.77
CA LYS A 488 43.30 -22.36 -25.34
C LYS A 488 44.44 -21.41 -24.97
N ALA A 489 44.22 -20.10 -24.96
CA ALA A 489 45.22 -19.12 -24.57
C ALA A 489 45.61 -19.24 -23.09
N LYS A 490 44.63 -19.43 -22.19
CA LYS A 490 44.86 -19.64 -20.75
C LYS A 490 45.59 -20.96 -20.47
N ALA A 491 45.25 -22.03 -21.20
CA ALA A 491 45.94 -23.32 -21.12
C ALA A 491 47.39 -23.24 -21.66
N LYS A 492 47.63 -22.53 -22.77
CA LYS A 492 48.98 -22.26 -23.30
C LYS A 492 49.82 -21.47 -22.29
N ALA A 493 49.24 -20.46 -21.65
CA ALA A 493 49.94 -19.68 -20.62
C ALA A 493 50.32 -20.53 -19.40
N ALA A 494 49.42 -21.39 -18.92
CA ALA A 494 49.68 -22.31 -17.81
C ALA A 494 50.75 -23.37 -18.17
N ALA A 495 50.72 -23.92 -19.39
CA ALA A 495 51.74 -24.84 -19.90
C ALA A 495 53.12 -24.18 -20.00
N LYS A 496 53.19 -22.93 -20.50
CA LYS A 496 54.42 -22.15 -20.57
C LYS A 496 54.99 -21.84 -19.17
N LYS A 497 54.13 -21.54 -18.20
CA LYS A 497 54.53 -21.31 -16.80
C LYS A 497 55.11 -22.59 -16.16
N ARG A 498 54.51 -23.76 -16.43
CA ARG A 498 55.02 -25.08 -15.98
C ARG A 498 56.33 -25.47 -16.68
N ALA A 499 56.48 -25.18 -17.97
CA ALA A 499 57.72 -25.45 -18.70
C ALA A 499 58.88 -24.59 -18.18
N ASN A 500 58.65 -23.30 -17.92
CA ASN A 500 59.64 -22.41 -17.34
C ASN A 500 60.03 -22.79 -15.90
N ALA A 501 59.07 -23.28 -15.09
CA ALA A 501 59.36 -23.80 -13.75
C ALA A 501 60.24 -25.06 -13.79
N LYS A 502 60.01 -25.98 -14.75
CA LYS A 502 60.85 -27.17 -14.97
C LYS A 502 62.25 -26.84 -15.49
N ALA A 503 62.39 -25.81 -16.33
CA ALA A 503 63.70 -25.37 -16.82
C ALA A 503 64.56 -24.71 -15.73
N LYS A 504 63.92 -24.05 -14.75
CA LYS A 504 64.62 -23.41 -13.61
C LYS A 504 65.07 -24.41 -12.53
N ALA A 505 64.46 -25.60 -12.47
CA ALA A 505 64.83 -26.67 -11.54
C ALA A 505 65.93 -27.62 -12.09
N LYS A 506 66.42 -27.36 -13.31
CA LYS A 506 67.50 -28.12 -13.98
C LYS A 506 68.79 -27.30 -14.13
N ARG A 507 68.91 -26.18 -13.42
CA ARG A 507 70.13 -25.38 -13.33
C ARG A 507 70.64 -25.38 -11.90
#